data_AF-A0A259CIL1-F1
#
_entry.id   AF-A0A259CIL1-F1
#
_cell.length_a   1.000
_cell.length_b   1.000
_cell.length_c   1.000
_cell.angle_alpha   90.00
_cell.angle_beta   90.00
_cell.angle_gamma   90.00
#
_symmetry.space_group_name_H-M   'P 1'
#
loop_
_entity.id
_entity.type
_entity.pdbx_description
1 polymer ?
#
loop_
_entity_poly.entity_id
_entity_poly.type
_entity_poly.pdbx_seq_one_letter_code
_entity_poly.pdbx_strand_id
1 'polypeptide(L)'
;HRWETEIACNWKAFWENYSECLHCPGVHPELCDLVPIYGKGIMGPTEALGWTPESAPPASSLRDGAMTWTMDGKPCGPVFAGLTPQELAVGFGFATLWPSAYVVAHLDYVRAVRIVPVAPERTRLVAEWYFTAETLAQPGFDAAHVASFAKMVIEQDGAASEGNQRGMRSPAFKAARLMPEEYEIYRFQHWVRTEMEALP
;
A
#
# COMPACT_ATOMS: atom_id res chain seq x y z
N HIS A 1 -2.20 16.43 6.55
CA HIS A 1 -3.63 16.11 6.31
C HIS A 1 -3.96 14.79 7.00
N ARG A 2 -5.18 14.61 7.52
CA ARG A 2 -5.61 13.37 8.19
C ARG A 2 -6.97 12.95 7.67
N TRP A 3 -7.13 11.65 7.42
CA TRP A 3 -8.38 11.02 7.01
C TRP A 3 -8.56 9.70 7.76
N GLU A 4 -9.80 9.38 8.11
CA GLU A 4 -10.16 8.15 8.80
C GLU A 4 -11.35 7.50 8.13
N THR A 5 -11.36 6.17 8.12
CA THR A 5 -12.51 5.37 7.72
C THR A 5 -12.58 4.09 8.55
N GLU A 6 -13.78 3.54 8.70
CA GLU A 6 -13.98 2.20 9.26
C GLU A 6 -14.42 1.24 8.16
N ILE A 7 -13.82 0.06 8.14
CA ILE A 7 -14.12 -1.01 7.22
C ILE A 7 -14.64 -2.24 7.97
N ALA A 8 -15.62 -2.92 7.40
CA ALA A 8 -16.27 -4.10 7.95
C ALA A 8 -15.49 -5.40 7.69
N CYS A 9 -14.20 -5.41 8.05
CA CYS A 9 -13.34 -6.59 7.98
C CYS A 9 -12.46 -6.74 9.23
N ASN A 10 -11.99 -7.97 9.48
CA ASN A 10 -10.95 -8.23 10.46
C ASN A 10 -9.64 -7.54 10.04
N TRP A 11 -8.89 -7.03 11.02
CA TRP A 11 -7.63 -6.33 10.76
C TRP A 11 -6.58 -7.20 10.04
N LYS A 12 -6.59 -8.51 10.27
CA LYS A 12 -5.71 -9.46 9.57
C LYS A 12 -6.06 -9.56 8.10
N ALA A 13 -7.36 -9.58 7.75
CA ALA A 13 -7.78 -9.64 6.35
C ALA A 13 -7.33 -8.40 5.56
N PHE A 14 -7.33 -7.22 6.20
CA PHE A 14 -6.80 -6.00 5.58
C PHE A 14 -5.27 -6.06 5.42
N TRP A 15 -4.54 -6.61 6.39
CA TRP A 15 -3.10 -6.84 6.25
C TRP A 15 -2.76 -7.84 5.15
N GLU A 16 -3.56 -8.90 5.01
CA GLU A 16 -3.40 -9.86 3.91
C GLU A 16 -3.57 -9.15 2.56
N ASN A 17 -4.64 -8.36 2.39
CA ASN A 17 -4.85 -7.54 1.19
C ASN A 17 -3.69 -6.58 0.89
N TYR A 18 -3.14 -5.90 1.91
CA TYR A 18 -1.99 -5.00 1.74
C TYR A 18 -0.71 -5.73 1.30
N SER A 19 -0.56 -7.01 1.63
CA SER A 19 0.72 -7.73 1.53
C SER A 19 0.98 -8.35 0.15
N GLU A 20 0.16 -8.07 -0.85
CA GLU A 20 0.34 -8.59 -2.21
C GLU A 20 -0.21 -7.61 -3.26
N CYS A 21 0.15 -7.83 -4.52
CA CYS A 21 -0.42 -7.10 -5.66
C CYS A 21 -1.10 -8.02 -6.67
N LEU A 22 -1.31 -9.30 -6.33
CA LEU A 22 -2.05 -10.26 -7.14
C LEU A 22 -3.49 -9.78 -7.41
N HIS A 23 -4.12 -9.10 -6.45
CA HIS A 23 -5.46 -8.49 -6.64
C HIS A 23 -5.44 -7.21 -7.47
N CYS A 24 -4.31 -6.47 -7.54
CA CYS A 24 -4.27 -5.12 -8.08
C CYS A 24 -4.85 -4.97 -9.50
N PRO A 25 -4.57 -5.87 -10.48
CA PRO A 25 -5.12 -5.75 -11.83
C PRO A 25 -6.64 -5.77 -11.88
N GLY A 26 -7.29 -6.42 -10.91
CA GLY A 26 -8.75 -6.52 -10.81
C GLY A 26 -9.42 -5.43 -9.97
N VAL A 27 -8.66 -4.68 -9.19
CA VAL A 27 -9.19 -3.77 -8.15
C VAL A 27 -8.76 -2.31 -8.37
N HIS A 28 -7.54 -2.06 -8.81
CA HIS A 28 -6.95 -0.72 -8.85
C HIS A 28 -6.51 -0.29 -10.26
N PRO A 29 -7.43 0.07 -11.16
CA PRO A 29 -7.06 0.51 -12.50
C PRO A 29 -6.17 1.77 -12.46
N GLU A 30 -6.44 2.74 -11.58
CA GLU A 30 -5.65 3.97 -11.46
C GLU A 30 -4.25 3.71 -10.88
N LEU A 31 -4.14 2.80 -9.90
CA LEU A 31 -2.85 2.42 -9.34
C LEU A 31 -2.02 1.63 -10.35
N CYS A 32 -2.64 0.71 -11.10
CA CYS A 32 -1.96 -0.06 -12.13
C CYS A 32 -1.50 0.81 -13.30
N ASP A 33 -2.22 1.88 -13.63
CA ASP A 33 -1.74 2.89 -14.59
C ASP A 33 -0.52 3.63 -14.05
N LEU A 34 -0.56 4.06 -12.78
CA LEU A 34 0.53 4.82 -12.16
C LEU A 34 1.78 3.97 -11.91
N VAL A 35 1.62 2.73 -11.46
CA VAL A 35 2.65 1.77 -11.07
C VAL A 35 2.47 0.49 -11.92
N PRO A 36 2.96 0.46 -13.17
CA PRO A 36 2.62 -0.59 -14.15
C PRO A 36 2.95 -2.02 -13.72
N ILE A 37 3.90 -2.20 -12.80
CA ILE A 37 4.27 -3.54 -12.33
C ILE A 37 3.14 -4.19 -11.49
N TYR A 38 2.36 -3.40 -10.76
CA TYR A 38 1.21 -3.89 -10.01
C TYR A 38 0.10 -4.42 -10.93
N GLY A 39 -0.01 -3.85 -12.14
CA GLY A 39 -0.89 -4.37 -13.20
C GLY A 39 -0.51 -5.76 -13.72
N LYS A 40 0.66 -6.29 -13.33
CA LYS A 40 1.11 -7.66 -13.63
C LYS A 40 0.86 -8.65 -12.50
N GLY A 41 0.26 -8.21 -11.39
CA GLY A 41 -0.04 -9.09 -10.25
C GLY A 41 1.14 -9.33 -9.31
N ILE A 42 2.20 -8.50 -9.35
CA ILE A 42 3.44 -8.68 -8.59
C ILE A 42 3.88 -7.35 -7.95
N MET A 43 4.59 -7.39 -6.81
CA MET A 43 4.97 -6.19 -6.06
C MET A 43 6.31 -5.57 -6.52
N GLY A 44 7.19 -6.36 -7.12
CA GLY A 44 8.51 -5.89 -7.53
C GLY A 44 9.14 -6.65 -8.71
N PRO A 45 10.19 -6.09 -9.33
CA PRO A 45 10.88 -6.73 -10.46
C PRO A 45 11.41 -8.13 -10.12
N THR A 46 11.76 -8.36 -8.85
CA THR A 46 12.26 -9.64 -8.32
C THR A 46 11.27 -10.79 -8.44
N GLU A 47 9.98 -10.49 -8.60
CA GLU A 47 8.91 -11.49 -8.77
C GLU A 47 8.60 -11.75 -10.26
N ALA A 48 9.19 -10.98 -11.17
CA ALA A 48 8.94 -11.15 -12.60
C ALA A 48 9.54 -12.47 -13.11
N LEU A 49 8.80 -13.14 -14.00
CA LEU A 49 9.28 -14.37 -14.64
C LEU A 49 10.60 -14.10 -15.38
N GLY A 50 11.63 -14.87 -15.05
CA GLY A 50 12.96 -14.75 -15.65
C GLY A 50 13.85 -13.66 -15.04
N TRP A 51 13.43 -13.01 -13.96
CA TRP A 51 14.30 -12.12 -13.21
C TRP A 51 15.49 -12.89 -12.61
N THR A 52 16.66 -12.24 -12.64
CA THR A 52 17.88 -12.72 -11.98
C THR A 52 18.56 -11.56 -11.23
N PRO A 53 19.46 -11.83 -10.27
CA PRO A 53 20.22 -10.78 -9.59
C PRO A 53 21.03 -9.86 -10.52
N GLU A 54 21.35 -10.31 -11.73
CA GLU A 54 22.07 -9.54 -12.75
C GLU A 54 21.13 -8.67 -13.62
N SER A 55 19.80 -8.80 -13.46
CA SER A 55 18.83 -8.01 -14.19
C SER A 55 18.97 -6.53 -13.84
N ALA A 56 19.05 -5.68 -14.86
CA ALA A 56 19.13 -4.24 -14.66
C ALA A 56 17.88 -3.72 -13.92
N PRO A 57 18.03 -2.79 -12.96
CA PRO A 57 16.88 -2.17 -12.33
C PRO A 57 16.06 -1.41 -13.38
N PRO A 58 14.72 -1.33 -13.21
CA PRO A 58 13.91 -0.52 -14.11
C PRO A 58 14.32 0.95 -14.00
N ALA A 59 14.20 1.68 -15.12
CA ALA A 59 14.49 3.11 -15.15
C ALA A 59 13.54 3.92 -14.26
N SER A 60 12.30 3.45 -14.08
CA SER A 60 11.37 3.94 -13.07
C SER A 60 10.40 2.84 -12.65
N SER A 61 9.87 2.96 -11.44
CA SER A 61 8.74 2.14 -10.97
C SER A 61 7.38 2.74 -11.36
N LEU A 62 7.35 3.97 -11.86
CA LEU A 62 6.14 4.70 -12.23
C LEU A 62 5.98 4.77 -13.75
N ARG A 63 4.78 5.08 -14.22
CA ARG A 63 4.54 5.38 -15.64
C ARG A 63 5.34 6.59 -16.12
N ASP A 64 5.51 6.69 -17.44
CA ASP A 64 6.21 7.80 -18.08
C ASP A 64 5.67 9.17 -17.65
N GLY A 65 6.58 10.04 -17.19
CA GLY A 65 6.26 11.39 -16.74
C GLY A 65 5.74 11.51 -15.30
N ALA A 66 5.50 10.40 -14.60
CA ALA A 66 5.17 10.40 -13.18
C ALA A 66 6.44 10.27 -12.32
N MET A 67 6.43 10.93 -11.16
CA MET A 67 7.51 10.90 -10.18
C MET A 67 7.01 10.53 -8.76
N THR A 68 5.73 10.76 -8.46
CA THR A 68 5.15 10.48 -7.14
C THR A 68 3.71 9.99 -7.27
N TRP A 69 3.09 9.65 -6.14
CA TRP A 69 1.69 9.21 -6.10
C TRP A 69 0.76 10.38 -5.89
N THR A 70 0.41 11.04 -6.99
CA THR A 70 -0.61 12.08 -7.09
C THR A 70 -1.48 11.78 -8.31
N MET A 71 -2.63 12.44 -8.42
CA MET A 71 -3.56 12.22 -9.53
C MET A 71 -2.91 12.45 -10.91
N ASP A 72 -1.96 13.38 -11.02
CA ASP A 72 -1.24 13.68 -12.25
C ASP A 72 0.18 13.09 -12.28
N GLY A 73 0.60 12.41 -11.22
CA GLY A 73 1.94 11.85 -11.04
C GLY A 73 3.04 12.86 -10.74
N LYS A 74 2.73 14.15 -10.59
CA LYS A 74 3.73 15.20 -10.34
C LYS A 74 3.95 15.48 -8.85
N PRO A 75 5.16 15.90 -8.45
CA PRO A 75 5.42 16.34 -7.08
C PRO A 75 4.48 17.48 -6.65
N CYS A 76 4.00 17.40 -5.42
CA CYS A 76 3.16 18.42 -4.78
C CYS A 76 3.96 19.55 -4.11
N GLY A 77 5.28 19.39 -4.04
CA GLY A 77 6.21 20.38 -3.52
C GLY A 77 7.67 20.01 -3.84
N PRO A 78 8.63 20.69 -3.20
CA PRO A 78 10.04 20.39 -3.37
C PRO A 78 10.37 18.93 -3.04
N VAL A 79 11.21 18.32 -3.88
CA VAL A 79 11.77 16.99 -3.65
C VAL A 79 12.68 17.02 -2.42
N PHE A 80 12.60 15.99 -1.58
CA PHE A 80 13.47 15.86 -0.41
C PHE A 80 14.95 15.83 -0.82
N ALA A 81 15.77 16.57 -0.08
CA ALA A 81 17.21 16.59 -0.29
C ALA A 81 17.84 15.25 0.15
N GLY A 82 18.89 14.83 -0.57
CA GLY A 82 19.69 13.66 -0.20
C GLY A 82 19.19 12.33 -0.77
N LEU A 83 18.10 12.32 -1.55
CA LEU A 83 17.67 11.13 -2.28
C LEU A 83 18.69 10.76 -3.35
N THR A 84 19.02 9.48 -3.42
CA THR A 84 19.89 8.90 -4.45
C THR A 84 19.17 8.87 -5.80
N PRO A 85 19.91 8.77 -6.93
CA PRO A 85 19.30 8.61 -8.25
C PRO A 85 18.35 7.40 -8.32
N GLN A 86 18.65 6.33 -7.59
CA GLN A 86 17.80 5.14 -7.53
C GLN A 86 16.49 5.41 -6.78
N GLU A 87 16.53 6.10 -5.63
CA GLU A 87 15.33 6.46 -4.89
C GLU A 87 14.43 7.41 -5.69
N LEU A 88 15.02 8.33 -6.44
CA LEU A 88 14.29 9.21 -7.36
C LEU A 88 13.63 8.43 -8.51
N ALA A 89 14.32 7.43 -9.06
CA ALA A 89 13.79 6.58 -10.12
C ALA A 89 12.60 5.73 -9.63
N VAL A 90 12.70 5.18 -8.42
CA VAL A 90 11.61 4.39 -7.81
C VAL A 90 10.44 5.29 -7.39
N GLY A 91 10.73 6.48 -6.82
CA GLY A 91 9.74 7.50 -6.47
C GLY A 91 8.97 7.26 -5.17
N PHE A 92 9.05 6.06 -4.59
CA PHE A 92 8.43 5.73 -3.31
C PHE A 92 9.12 4.55 -2.60
N GLY A 93 8.94 4.45 -1.29
CA GLY A 93 9.40 3.32 -0.47
C GLY A 93 8.42 2.97 0.63
N PHE A 94 8.25 1.68 0.89
CA PHE A 94 7.37 1.18 1.95
C PHE A 94 8.17 0.76 3.19
N ALA A 95 7.63 1.09 4.36
CA ALA A 95 8.05 0.52 5.63
C ALA A 95 6.83 -0.09 6.33
N THR A 96 6.86 -1.41 6.54
CA THR A 96 5.77 -2.16 7.15
C THR A 96 6.10 -2.44 8.63
N LEU A 97 5.20 -2.05 9.53
CA LEU A 97 5.35 -2.20 10.98
C LEU A 97 4.18 -3.00 11.54
N TRP A 98 4.20 -4.31 11.35
CA TRP A 98 3.16 -5.19 11.89
C TRP A 98 3.07 -5.09 13.42
N PRO A 99 1.85 -5.10 13.99
CA PRO A 99 0.54 -5.13 13.31
C PRO A 99 -0.06 -3.72 13.10
N SER A 100 0.69 -2.66 13.41
CA SER A 100 0.11 -1.37 13.77
C SER A 100 0.00 -0.39 12.60
N ALA A 101 1.00 -0.36 11.72
CA ALA A 101 1.07 0.68 10.70
C ALA A 101 1.94 0.29 9.50
N TYR A 102 1.71 0.97 8.39
CA TYR A 102 2.69 1.09 7.31
C TYR A 102 2.94 2.55 6.95
N VAL A 103 4.13 2.82 6.43
CA VAL A 103 4.55 4.13 5.95
C VAL A 103 4.94 4.00 4.50
N VAL A 104 4.50 4.97 3.69
CA VAL A 104 4.91 5.14 2.30
C VAL A 104 5.60 6.49 2.20
N ALA A 105 6.92 6.45 2.05
CA ALA A 105 7.73 7.63 1.83
C ALA A 105 7.80 7.88 0.33
N HIS A 106 7.21 8.97 -0.14
CA HIS A 106 7.40 9.46 -1.50
C HIS A 106 8.58 10.44 -1.53
N LEU A 107 8.95 10.88 -2.72
CA LEU A 107 10.07 11.81 -2.89
C LEU A 107 9.81 13.22 -2.32
N ASP A 108 8.55 13.62 -2.11
CA ASP A 108 8.12 14.98 -1.76
C ASP A 108 7.12 15.06 -0.59
N TYR A 109 6.59 13.92 -0.14
CA TYR A 109 5.71 13.81 1.02
C TYR A 109 5.77 12.40 1.64
N VAL A 110 5.27 12.24 2.86
CA VAL A 110 5.19 10.93 3.52
C VAL A 110 3.74 10.64 3.89
N ARG A 111 3.27 9.41 3.65
CA ARG A 111 1.99 8.90 4.13
C ARG A 111 2.22 7.84 5.19
N ALA A 112 1.49 7.89 6.30
CA ALA A 112 1.42 6.79 7.26
C ALA A 112 -0.03 6.35 7.42
N VAL A 113 -0.27 5.05 7.50
CA VAL A 113 -1.59 4.47 7.75
C VAL A 113 -1.50 3.57 8.96
N ARG A 114 -2.32 3.87 9.98
CA ARG A 114 -2.50 3.02 11.15
C ARG A 114 -3.71 2.12 10.95
N ILE A 115 -3.55 0.86 11.32
CA ILE A 115 -4.59 -0.18 11.25
C ILE A 115 -5.01 -0.50 12.68
N VAL A 116 -6.22 -0.09 13.05
CA VAL A 116 -6.72 -0.16 14.43
C VAL A 116 -7.87 -1.18 14.49
N PRO A 117 -7.68 -2.35 15.12
CA PRO A 117 -8.77 -3.29 15.33
C PRO A 117 -9.79 -2.71 16.32
N VAL A 118 -11.05 -2.59 15.91
CA VAL A 118 -12.14 -2.04 16.75
C VAL A 118 -13.09 -3.14 17.22
N ALA A 119 -13.25 -4.20 16.43
CA ALA A 119 -13.99 -5.41 16.77
C ALA A 119 -13.47 -6.60 15.93
N PRO A 120 -13.91 -7.85 16.17
CA PRO A 120 -13.46 -9.01 15.40
C PRO A 120 -13.65 -8.89 13.88
N GLU A 121 -14.62 -8.10 13.41
CA GLU A 121 -14.86 -7.88 11.97
C GLU A 121 -15.02 -6.39 11.67
N ARG A 122 -14.32 -5.53 12.43
CA ARG A 122 -14.30 -4.08 12.20
C ARG A 122 -12.93 -3.51 12.46
N THR A 123 -12.42 -2.78 11.48
CA THR A 123 -11.09 -2.16 11.50
C THR A 123 -11.21 -0.69 11.16
N ARG A 124 -10.53 0.17 11.90
CA ARG A 124 -10.42 1.59 11.58
C ARG A 124 -9.05 1.86 10.96
N LEU A 125 -9.06 2.53 9.82
CA LEU A 125 -7.87 3.01 9.14
C LEU A 125 -7.70 4.49 9.45
N VAL A 126 -6.52 4.89 9.90
CA VAL A 126 -6.16 6.30 10.13
C VAL A 126 -4.99 6.63 9.24
N ALA A 127 -5.25 7.38 8.16
CA ALA A 127 -4.23 7.80 7.21
C ALA A 127 -3.83 9.26 7.45
N GLU A 128 -2.53 9.52 7.47
CA GLU A 128 -1.94 10.82 7.72
C GLU A 128 -0.88 11.13 6.65
N TRP A 129 -0.95 12.35 6.10
CA TRP A 129 0.00 12.87 5.11
C TRP A 129 0.80 14.00 5.74
N TYR A 130 2.11 13.87 5.62
CA TYR A 130 3.13 14.74 6.20
C TYR A 130 3.87 15.44 5.08
N PHE A 131 4.02 16.75 5.21
CA PHE A 131 4.63 17.65 4.23
C PHE A 131 5.67 18.52 4.92
N THR A 132 6.66 19.00 4.18
CA THR A 132 7.59 20.02 4.72
C THR A 132 6.84 21.33 4.96
N ALA A 133 7.40 22.18 5.83
CA ALA A 133 6.88 23.53 6.02
C ALA A 133 6.89 24.35 4.72
N GLU A 134 7.88 24.12 3.85
CA GLU A 134 7.99 24.77 2.54
C GLU A 134 6.84 24.36 1.61
N THR A 135 6.56 23.05 1.51
CA THR A 135 5.44 22.54 0.71
C THR A 135 4.11 23.14 1.17
N LEU A 136 3.89 23.20 2.49
CA LEU A 136 2.69 23.77 3.10
C LEU A 136 2.55 25.28 2.91
N ALA A 137 3.66 26.01 2.74
CA ALA A 137 3.65 27.46 2.56
C ALA A 137 3.40 27.89 1.11
N GLN A 138 3.39 26.96 0.14
CA GLN A 138 3.13 27.28 -1.26
C GLN A 138 1.72 27.87 -1.45
N PRO A 139 1.56 28.96 -2.22
CA PRO A 139 0.23 29.50 -2.52
C PRO A 139 -0.67 28.47 -3.22
N GLY A 140 -1.87 28.27 -2.70
CA GLY A 140 -2.84 27.34 -3.28
C GLY A 140 -2.56 25.86 -3.03
N PHE A 141 -1.60 25.51 -2.16
CA PHE A 141 -1.37 24.12 -1.78
C PHE A 141 -2.60 23.50 -1.13
N ASP A 142 -3.05 22.36 -1.66
CA ASP A 142 -4.18 21.60 -1.14
C ASP A 142 -3.73 20.18 -0.76
N ALA A 143 -3.54 19.97 0.54
CA ALA A 143 -3.15 18.68 1.09
C ALA A 143 -4.22 17.58 0.87
N ALA A 144 -5.50 17.94 0.74
CA ALA A 144 -6.57 16.99 0.47
C ALA A 144 -6.55 16.51 -0.99
N HIS A 145 -6.18 17.40 -1.92
CA HIS A 145 -5.96 17.03 -3.32
C HIS A 145 -4.79 16.06 -3.47
N VAL A 146 -3.67 16.28 -2.78
CA VAL A 146 -2.55 15.32 -2.76
C VAL A 146 -3.00 13.97 -2.19
N ALA A 147 -3.79 13.99 -1.12
CA ALA A 147 -4.28 12.78 -0.47
C ALA A 147 -5.32 12.00 -1.31
N SER A 148 -5.96 12.61 -2.31
CA SER A 148 -7.11 12.00 -2.99
C SER A 148 -6.77 10.70 -3.70
N PHE A 149 -5.58 10.60 -4.31
CA PHE A 149 -5.14 9.39 -5.00
C PHE A 149 -5.03 8.20 -4.04
N ALA A 150 -4.25 8.36 -2.97
CA ALA A 150 -4.07 7.29 -1.99
C ALA A 150 -5.36 6.96 -1.23
N LYS A 151 -6.25 7.94 -0.99
CA LYS A 151 -7.57 7.67 -0.40
C LYS A 151 -8.42 6.76 -1.28
N MET A 152 -8.49 7.05 -2.58
CA MET A 152 -9.21 6.20 -3.54
C MET A 152 -8.70 4.76 -3.50
N VAL A 153 -7.39 4.56 -3.52
CA VAL A 153 -6.78 3.22 -3.44
C VAL A 153 -7.15 2.52 -2.13
N ILE A 154 -7.02 3.21 -0.98
CA ILE A 154 -7.39 2.64 0.34
C ILE A 154 -8.90 2.30 0.41
N GLU A 155 -9.75 3.09 -0.21
CA GLU A 155 -11.19 2.81 -0.29
C GLU A 155 -11.48 1.57 -1.16
N GLN A 156 -10.77 1.40 -2.27
CA GLN A 156 -10.84 0.20 -3.12
C GLN A 156 -10.37 -1.06 -2.35
N ASP A 157 -9.25 -0.96 -1.63
CA ASP A 157 -8.74 -2.02 -0.74
C ASP A 157 -9.75 -2.39 0.36
N GLY A 158 -10.37 -1.38 0.96
CA GLY A 158 -11.41 -1.56 1.97
C GLY A 158 -12.59 -2.36 1.42
N ALA A 159 -13.08 -2.00 0.23
CA ALA A 159 -14.18 -2.70 -0.42
C ALA A 159 -13.83 -4.16 -0.74
N ALA A 160 -12.61 -4.43 -1.22
CA ALA A 160 -12.12 -5.79 -1.48
C ALA A 160 -12.04 -6.61 -0.17
N SER A 161 -11.47 -6.04 0.88
CA SER A 161 -11.33 -6.65 2.20
C SER A 161 -12.68 -6.99 2.85
N GLU A 162 -13.66 -6.09 2.73
CA GLU A 162 -15.04 -6.35 3.19
C GLU A 162 -15.72 -7.45 2.37
N GLY A 163 -15.47 -7.50 1.06
CA GLY A 163 -15.90 -8.61 0.20
C GLY A 163 -15.37 -9.95 0.68
N ASN A 164 -14.07 -10.02 0.96
CA ASN A 164 -13.43 -11.20 1.50
C ASN A 164 -14.01 -11.60 2.87
N GLN A 165 -14.17 -10.65 3.80
CA GLN A 165 -14.80 -10.90 5.10
C GLN A 165 -16.20 -11.50 4.97
N ARG A 166 -17.04 -10.96 4.08
CA ARG A 166 -18.39 -11.51 3.83
C ARG A 166 -18.32 -12.94 3.31
N GLY A 167 -17.37 -13.25 2.41
CA GLY A 167 -17.14 -14.60 1.90
C GLY A 167 -16.73 -15.58 3.00
N MET A 168 -15.82 -15.17 3.89
CA MET A 168 -15.33 -16.00 5.00
C MET A 168 -16.39 -16.35 6.05
N ARG A 169 -17.50 -15.59 6.14
CA ARG A 169 -18.64 -15.92 7.00
C ARG A 169 -19.47 -17.10 6.48
N SER A 170 -19.29 -17.50 5.21
CA SER A 170 -20.02 -18.64 4.65
C SER A 170 -19.71 -19.91 5.43
N PRO A 171 -20.70 -20.72 5.85
CA PRO A 171 -20.44 -21.99 6.54
C PRO A 171 -19.70 -23.00 5.65
N ALA A 172 -19.74 -22.80 4.32
CA ALA A 172 -19.00 -23.58 3.34
C ALA A 172 -17.51 -23.22 3.29
N PHE A 173 -17.13 -22.01 3.70
CA PHE A 173 -15.72 -21.62 3.79
C PHE A 173 -15.05 -22.39 4.93
N LYS A 174 -13.90 -23.02 4.63
CA LYS A 174 -13.10 -23.79 5.61
C LYS A 174 -11.68 -23.26 5.70
N ALA A 175 -11.05 -23.02 4.55
CA ALA A 175 -9.72 -22.44 4.42
C ALA A 175 -9.53 -21.91 3.00
N ALA A 176 -8.58 -20.98 2.83
CA ALA A 176 -8.07 -20.53 1.55
C ALA A 176 -6.71 -21.19 1.24
N ARG A 177 -6.24 -21.06 0.00
CA ARG A 177 -4.91 -21.52 -0.43
C ARG A 177 -4.14 -20.35 -1.00
N LEU A 178 -2.93 -20.15 -0.48
CA LEU A 178 -2.04 -19.11 -0.99
C LEU A 178 -1.41 -19.51 -2.33
N MET A 179 -1.23 -18.51 -3.18
CA MET A 179 -0.47 -18.53 -4.42
C MET A 179 0.99 -18.14 -4.15
N PRO A 180 1.94 -18.51 -5.04
CA PRO A 180 3.35 -18.15 -4.87
C PRO A 180 3.61 -16.65 -4.67
N GLU A 181 2.81 -15.80 -5.31
CA GLU A 181 2.87 -14.32 -5.25
C GLU A 181 2.43 -13.79 -3.86
N GLU A 182 1.74 -14.59 -3.06
CA GLU A 182 1.24 -14.23 -1.72
C GLU A 182 2.24 -14.59 -0.61
N TYR A 183 3.54 -14.55 -0.91
CA TYR A 183 4.60 -14.96 0.02
C TYR A 183 4.71 -14.06 1.26
N GLU A 184 4.38 -12.77 1.15
CA GLU A 184 4.32 -11.88 2.33
C GLU A 184 3.08 -12.16 3.19
N ILE A 185 1.96 -12.60 2.61
CA ILE A 185 0.82 -13.11 3.39
C ILE A 185 1.25 -14.30 4.24
N TYR A 186 2.00 -15.24 3.66
CA TYR A 186 2.54 -16.37 4.42
C TYR A 186 3.44 -15.91 5.58
N ARG A 187 4.33 -14.95 5.34
CA ARG A 187 5.21 -14.37 6.38
C ARG A 187 4.41 -13.68 7.48
N PHE A 188 3.40 -12.90 7.11
CA PHE A 188 2.49 -12.24 8.05
C PHE A 188 1.74 -13.26 8.92
N GLN A 189 1.14 -14.28 8.31
CA GLN A 189 0.42 -15.32 9.03
C GLN A 189 1.34 -16.10 9.99
N HIS A 190 2.57 -16.40 9.56
CA HIS A 190 3.56 -17.01 10.43
C HIS A 190 3.92 -16.10 11.61
N TRP A 191 4.17 -14.81 11.36
CA TRP A 191 4.43 -13.83 12.42
C TRP A 191 3.27 -13.76 13.43
N VAL A 192 2.01 -13.65 12.96
CA VAL A 192 0.82 -13.63 13.84
C VAL A 192 0.78 -14.87 14.74
N ARG A 193 1.02 -16.06 14.18
CA ARG A 193 1.00 -17.31 14.95
C ARG A 193 2.09 -17.32 16.02
N THR A 194 3.31 -16.89 15.68
CA THR A 194 4.42 -16.80 16.64
C THR A 194 4.09 -15.85 17.79
N GLU A 195 3.57 -14.65 17.50
CA GLU A 195 3.24 -13.66 18.54
C GLU A 195 2.08 -14.12 19.44
N MET A 196 1.07 -14.80 18.87
CA MET A 196 -0.05 -15.36 19.63
C MET A 196 0.37 -16.53 20.54
N GLU A 197 1.37 -17.33 20.14
CA GLU A 197 1.87 -18.43 20.96
C GLU A 197 2.82 -17.94 22.08
N ALA A 198 3.48 -16.80 21.89
CA ALA A 198 4.42 -16.22 22.86
C ALA A 198 3.75 -15.40 23.98
N LEU A 199 2.54 -14.89 23.76
CA LEU A 199 1.79 -14.05 24.69
C LEU A 199 0.39 -14.64 24.90
N PRO A 200 0.22 -15.59 25.86
CA PRO A 200 -1.07 -16.22 26.15
C PRO A 200 -2.12 -15.26 26.72
#